data_AF-A0A6G3WLH3-F1
#
_entry.id   AF-A0A6G3WLH3-F1
#
_cell.length_a   1.000
_cell.length_b   1.000
_cell.length_c   1.000
_cell.angle_alpha   90.00
_cell.angle_beta   90.00
_cell.angle_gamma   90.00
#
_symmetry.space_group_name_H-M   'P 1'
#
loop_
_entity.id
_entity.type
_entity.pdbx_description
1 polymer ?
#
loop_
_entity_poly.entity_id
_entity_poly.type
_entity_poly.pdbx_seq_one_letter_code
_entity_poly.pdbx_strand_id
1 'polypeptide(L)'
;NRQPHYTKGLLLVGDAGGMVNPFNGEGIAYAMESGQIAADVIVQAHARATPAQRELALNNYPKVLKETYGGYYTMGRAFVKLIGNPKIMKLATQRGLTHPLLMKFTLKMLANLTDPQGGDAMDRII
;
A
#
# COMPACT_ATOMS: atom_id res chain seq x y z
N ASN A 1 -8.80 8.92 -2.07
CA ASN A 1 -7.39 9.07 -2.49
C ASN A 1 -7.28 10.22 -3.47
N ARG A 2 -6.40 11.19 -3.19
CA ARG A 2 -6.17 12.34 -4.08
C ARG A 2 -5.28 11.87 -5.23
N GLN A 3 -5.79 11.93 -6.45
CA GLN A 3 -5.05 11.62 -7.67
C GLN A 3 -5.17 12.79 -8.65
N PRO A 4 -4.14 13.00 -9.50
CA PRO A 4 -2.89 12.23 -9.59
C PRO A 4 -1.91 12.53 -8.45
N HIS A 5 -1.03 11.58 -8.12
CA HIS A 5 0.03 11.76 -7.12
C HIS A 5 1.21 12.64 -7.60
N TYR A 6 1.20 12.99 -8.89
CA TYR A 6 2.14 13.90 -9.51
C TYR A 6 1.42 14.84 -10.50
N THR A 7 1.81 16.12 -10.53
CA THR A 7 1.45 17.05 -11.61
C THR A 7 2.41 18.23 -11.67
N LYS A 8 2.97 18.56 -12.85
CA LYS A 8 3.74 19.79 -13.11
C LYS A 8 4.78 20.13 -12.01
N GLY A 9 5.62 19.16 -11.63
CA GLY A 9 6.63 19.32 -10.59
C GLY A 9 6.15 19.16 -9.13
N LEU A 10 4.84 19.03 -8.89
CA LEU A 10 4.27 18.74 -7.57
C LEU A 10 4.14 17.23 -7.36
N LEU A 11 4.72 16.71 -6.28
CA LEU A 11 4.60 15.33 -5.82
C LEU A 11 3.84 15.28 -4.49
N LEU A 12 2.84 14.41 -4.39
CA LEU A 12 2.09 14.17 -3.15
C LEU A 12 2.63 12.92 -2.44
N VAL A 13 2.89 13.03 -1.15
CA VAL A 13 3.40 11.95 -0.28
C VAL A 13 2.51 11.79 0.96
N GLY A 14 2.49 10.60 1.56
CA GLY A 14 1.75 10.31 2.80
C GLY A 14 0.29 10.77 2.76
N ASP A 15 -0.14 11.45 3.83
CA ASP A 15 -1.50 11.99 3.98
C ASP A 15 -1.88 12.98 2.88
N ALA A 16 -0.93 13.75 2.35
CA ALA A 16 -1.20 14.67 1.24
C ALA A 16 -1.66 13.91 -0.02
N GLY A 17 -1.14 12.70 -0.24
CA GLY A 17 -1.55 11.76 -1.29
C GLY A 17 -2.67 10.80 -0.90
N GLY A 18 -3.17 10.84 0.34
CA GLY A 18 -4.13 9.89 0.89
C GLY A 18 -3.58 8.46 1.00
N MET A 19 -2.29 8.34 1.33
CA MET A 19 -1.59 7.07 1.50
C MET A 19 -1.64 6.66 2.97
N VAL A 20 -2.75 6.01 3.36
CA VAL A 20 -3.00 5.56 4.73
C VAL A 20 -3.48 4.11 4.72
N ASN A 21 -3.02 3.29 5.67
CA ASN A 21 -3.50 1.92 5.80
C ASN A 21 -5.01 1.92 6.11
N PRO A 22 -5.84 1.24 5.31
CA PRO A 22 -7.27 1.15 5.59
C PRO A 22 -7.61 0.30 6.83
N PHE A 23 -6.67 -0.50 7.36
CA PHE A 23 -6.91 -1.42 8.49
C PHE A 23 -6.74 -0.81 9.86
N ASN A 24 -5.63 -0.12 10.09
CA ASN A 24 -5.25 0.41 11.40
C ASN A 24 -5.11 1.94 11.41
N GLY A 25 -5.24 2.60 10.25
CA GLY A 25 -5.04 4.03 10.11
C GLY A 25 -3.58 4.48 10.24
N GLU A 26 -2.61 3.55 10.19
CA GLU A 26 -1.20 3.92 10.19
C GLU A 26 -0.85 4.64 8.89
N GLY A 27 -0.48 5.91 9.03
CA GLY A 27 0.04 6.74 7.93
C GLY A 27 1.56 6.88 7.94
N ILE A 28 2.24 6.56 9.04
CA ILE A 28 3.68 6.83 9.22
C ILE A 28 4.53 6.03 8.23
N ALA A 29 4.35 4.70 8.18
CA ALA A 29 5.10 3.85 7.26
C ALA A 29 4.91 4.26 5.79
N TYR A 30 3.65 4.51 5.38
CA TYR A 30 3.32 4.95 4.03
C TYR A 30 3.87 6.34 3.72
N ALA A 31 3.89 7.26 4.69
CA ALA A 31 4.48 8.58 4.52
C ALA A 31 6.00 8.48 4.31
N MET A 32 6.69 7.65 5.09
CA MET A 32 8.13 7.41 4.96
C MET A 32 8.47 6.75 3.61
N GLU A 33 7.75 5.69 3.26
CA GLU A 33 8.03 4.91 2.05
C GLU A 33 7.63 5.68 0.77
N SER A 34 6.51 6.39 0.76
CA SER A 34 6.19 7.31 -0.36
C SER A 34 7.15 8.48 -0.48
N GLY A 35 7.67 8.99 0.65
CA GLY A 35 8.73 9.99 0.67
C GLY A 35 10.02 9.48 0.04
N GLN A 36 10.43 8.25 0.34
CA GLN A 36 11.59 7.60 -0.27
C GLN A 36 11.40 7.43 -1.79
N ILE A 37 10.25 6.90 -2.23
CA ILE A 37 9.95 6.73 -3.66
C ILE A 37 9.96 8.07 -4.39
N ALA A 38 9.40 9.12 -3.78
CA ALA A 38 9.41 10.47 -4.35
C ALA A 38 10.85 10.99 -4.50
N ALA A 39 11.71 10.79 -3.50
CA ALA A 39 13.11 11.17 -3.55
C ALA A 39 13.86 10.44 -4.68
N ASP A 40 13.66 9.13 -4.83
CA ASP A 40 14.29 8.35 -5.91
C ASP A 40 13.87 8.86 -7.30
N VAL A 41 12.58 9.15 -7.49
CA VAL A 41 12.08 9.71 -8.76
C VAL A 41 12.64 11.11 -9.01
N ILE A 42 12.78 11.95 -7.97
CA ILE A 42 13.43 13.27 -8.09
C ILE A 42 14.89 13.13 -8.50
N VAL A 43 15.64 12.21 -7.90
CA VAL A 43 17.05 11.94 -8.27
C VAL A 43 17.14 11.50 -9.74
N GLN A 44 16.27 10.59 -10.16
CA GLN A 44 16.20 10.12 -11.55
C GLN A 44 15.84 11.23 -12.54
N ALA A 45 14.95 12.16 -12.15
CA ALA A 45 14.62 13.32 -12.95
C ALA A 45 15.80 14.30 -13.01
N HIS A 46 16.46 14.57 -11.88
CA HIS A 46 17.59 15.50 -11.82
C HIS A 46 18.75 15.08 -12.74
N ALA A 47 18.98 13.77 -12.88
CA ALA A 47 19.99 13.21 -13.79
C ALA A 47 19.68 13.37 -15.29
N ARG A 48 18.49 13.85 -15.69
CA ARG A 48 18.12 13.99 -17.10
C ARG A 48 18.56 15.33 -17.70
N ALA A 49 19.01 15.27 -18.95
CA ALA A 49 19.58 16.41 -19.67
C ALA A 49 18.52 17.44 -20.08
N THR A 50 17.36 16.99 -20.59
CA THR A 50 16.34 17.90 -21.12
C THR A 50 15.13 18.04 -20.19
N PRO A 51 14.45 19.20 -20.16
CA PRO A 51 13.23 19.38 -19.36
C PRO A 51 12.16 18.33 -19.64
N ALA A 52 11.97 17.94 -20.90
CA ALA A 52 11.01 16.90 -21.29
C ALA A 52 11.33 15.53 -20.68
N GLN A 53 12.62 15.16 -20.60
CA GLN A 53 13.03 13.91 -19.97
C GLN A 53 12.86 13.94 -18.44
N ARG A 54 13.08 15.10 -17.80
CA ARG A 54 12.82 15.29 -16.35
C ARG A 54 11.34 15.08 -16.06
N GLU A 55 10.49 15.72 -16.86
CA GLU A 55 9.03 15.60 -16.74
C GLU A 55 8.58 14.14 -16.92
N LEU A 56 9.12 13.43 -17.90
CA LEU A 56 8.82 12.01 -18.11
C LEU A 56 9.23 11.15 -16.89
N ALA A 57 10.40 11.42 -16.30
CA ALA A 57 10.85 10.72 -15.11
C ALA A 57 9.91 10.97 -13.91
N LEU A 58 9.49 12.23 -13.69
CA LEU A 58 8.56 12.57 -12.62
C LEU A 58 7.17 11.94 -12.81
N ASN A 59 6.69 11.84 -14.07
CA ASN A 59 5.44 11.15 -14.40
C ASN A 59 5.48 9.64 -14.09
N ASN A 60 6.64 9.06 -13.82
CA ASN A 60 6.76 7.67 -13.38
C ASN A 60 6.33 7.49 -11.92
N TYR A 61 6.32 8.55 -11.10
CA TYR A 61 6.02 8.44 -9.67
C TYR A 61 4.66 7.78 -9.36
N PRO A 62 3.53 8.19 -9.96
CA PRO A 62 2.24 7.52 -9.72
C PRO A 62 2.24 6.04 -10.13
N LYS A 63 3.02 5.68 -11.15
CA LYS A 63 3.15 4.29 -11.61
C LYS A 63 3.90 3.45 -10.59
N VAL A 64 5.05 3.92 -10.09
CA VAL A 64 5.84 3.22 -9.06
C VAL A 64 5.03 3.07 -7.78
N LEU A 65 4.30 4.10 -7.34
CA LEU A 65 3.37 4.00 -6.21
C LEU A 65 2.29 2.93 -6.45
N LYS A 66 1.71 2.88 -7.65
CA LYS A 66 0.67 1.89 -7.96
C LYS A 66 1.23 0.47 -8.01
N GLU A 67 2.45 0.27 -8.47
CA GLU A 67 3.11 -1.04 -8.48
C GLU A 67 3.48 -1.49 -7.07
N THR A 68 4.00 -0.57 -6.25
CA THR A 68 4.39 -0.84 -4.85
C THR A 68 3.18 -1.13 -3.97
N TYR A 69 2.10 -0.35 -4.09
CA TYR A 69 0.97 -0.42 -3.16
C TYR A 69 -0.35 -0.91 -3.77
N GLY A 70 -0.45 -1.09 -5.09
CA GLY A 70 -1.72 -1.39 -5.77
C GLY A 70 -2.34 -2.70 -5.32
N GLY A 71 -1.53 -3.75 -5.15
CA GLY A 71 -1.97 -5.04 -4.61
C GLY A 71 -2.43 -4.91 -3.16
N TYR A 72 -1.59 -4.32 -2.31
CA TYR A 72 -1.86 -4.14 -0.89
C TYR A 72 -3.12 -3.30 -0.62
N TYR A 73 -3.30 -2.15 -1.26
CA TYR A 73 -4.50 -1.33 -1.09
C TYR A 73 -5.78 -1.99 -1.63
N THR A 74 -5.66 -2.85 -2.64
CA THR A 74 -6.82 -3.56 -3.20
C THR A 74 -7.26 -4.67 -2.25
N MET A 75 -6.33 -5.46 -1.73
CA MET A 75 -6.60 -6.45 -0.67
C MET A 75 -7.11 -5.77 0.61
N GLY A 76 -6.48 -4.65 0.98
CA GLY A 76 -6.87 -3.74 2.06
C GLY A 76 -8.35 -3.38 2.04
N ARG A 77 -8.76 -2.72 0.96
CA ARG A 77 -10.13 -2.28 0.76
C ARG A 77 -11.12 -3.44 0.67
N ALA A 78 -10.73 -4.55 0.05
CA ALA A 78 -11.58 -5.74 -0.03
C ALA A 78 -11.86 -6.32 1.35
N PHE A 79 -10.84 -6.50 2.18
CA PHE A 79 -11.00 -7.01 3.54
C PHE A 79 -11.83 -6.06 4.41
N VAL A 80 -11.55 -4.74 4.40
CA VAL A 80 -12.38 -3.76 5.13
C VAL A 80 -13.85 -3.85 4.71
N LYS A 81 -14.12 -4.00 3.41
CA LYS A 81 -15.49 -4.19 2.89
C LYS A 81 -16.12 -5.52 3.37
N LEU A 82 -15.34 -6.58 3.50
CA LEU A 82 -15.78 -7.87 4.03
C LEU A 82 -16.13 -7.78 5.53
N ILE A 83 -15.25 -7.20 6.36
CA ILE A 83 -15.53 -7.04 7.80
C ILE A 83 -16.59 -5.96 8.08
N GLY A 84 -16.77 -5.00 7.19
CA GLY A 84 -17.88 -4.04 7.27
C GLY A 84 -19.24 -4.66 6.99
N ASN A 85 -19.30 -5.89 6.46
CA ASN A 85 -20.56 -6.58 6.16
C ASN A 85 -21.05 -7.37 7.39
N PRO A 86 -22.20 -7.03 7.98
CA PRO A 86 -22.70 -7.68 9.20
C PRO A 86 -22.93 -9.19 9.05
N LYS A 87 -23.29 -9.66 7.86
CA LYS A 87 -23.51 -11.08 7.59
C LYS A 87 -22.19 -11.86 7.60
N ILE A 88 -21.14 -11.25 7.03
CA ILE A 88 -19.80 -11.84 7.01
C ILE A 88 -19.19 -11.80 8.42
N MET A 89 -19.34 -10.69 9.15
CA MET A 89 -18.87 -10.61 10.55
C MET A 89 -19.57 -11.61 11.46
N LYS A 90 -20.88 -11.82 11.29
CA LYS A 90 -21.60 -12.84 12.04
C LYS A 90 -21.09 -14.25 11.72
N LEU A 91 -20.79 -14.54 10.45
CA LEU A 91 -20.22 -15.82 10.04
C LEU A 91 -18.79 -16.01 10.56
N ALA A 92 -17.97 -14.96 10.48
CA ALA A 92 -16.58 -14.95 10.95
C ALA A 92 -16.51 -15.15 12.47
N THR A 93 -17.39 -14.49 13.24
CA THR A 93 -17.44 -14.66 14.70
C THR A 93 -18.01 -16.02 15.12
N GLN A 94 -18.98 -16.57 14.40
CA GLN A 94 -19.57 -17.87 14.73
C GLN A 94 -18.74 -19.08 14.31
N ARG A 95 -17.97 -18.98 13.20
CA ARG A 95 -17.26 -20.13 12.61
C ARG A 95 -15.78 -19.90 12.32
N GLY A 96 -15.35 -18.64 12.18
CA GLY A 96 -13.98 -18.27 11.82
C GLY A 96 -13.03 -18.18 13.01
N LEU A 97 -13.50 -17.65 14.15
CA LEU A 97 -12.68 -17.50 15.37
C LEU A 97 -12.23 -18.83 15.99
N THR A 98 -12.95 -19.91 15.72
CA THR A 98 -12.60 -21.26 16.20
C THR A 98 -11.62 -21.98 15.28
N HIS A 99 -11.27 -21.42 14.11
CA HIS A 99 -10.33 -22.01 13.16
C HIS A 99 -8.91 -21.41 13.33
N PRO A 100 -7.93 -22.19 13.82
CA PRO A 100 -6.58 -21.70 14.10
C PRO A 100 -5.87 -21.09 12.89
N LEU A 101 -6.13 -21.62 11.69
CA LEU A 101 -5.56 -21.13 10.43
C LEU A 101 -6.08 -19.74 10.05
N LEU A 102 -7.39 -19.51 10.19
CA LEU A 102 -8.00 -18.21 9.93
C LEU A 102 -7.55 -17.17 10.96
N MET A 103 -7.43 -17.57 12.24
CA MET A 103 -6.89 -16.69 13.28
C MET A 103 -5.42 -16.33 13.05
N LYS A 104 -4.58 -17.29 12.65
CA LYS A 104 -3.18 -17.01 12.27
C LYS A 104 -3.09 -16.06 11.07
N PHE A 105 -3.90 -16.28 10.04
CA PHE A 105 -3.96 -15.40 8.87
C PHE A 105 -4.41 -13.98 9.25
N THR A 106 -5.46 -13.88 10.05
CA THR A 106 -6.01 -12.59 10.52
C THR A 106 -5.01 -11.84 11.38
N LEU A 107 -4.33 -12.53 12.31
CA LEU A 107 -3.27 -11.95 13.14
C LEU A 107 -2.09 -11.47 12.27
N LYS A 108 -1.66 -12.27 11.28
CA LYS A 108 -0.59 -11.85 10.34
C LYS A 108 -0.98 -10.60 9.56
N MET A 109 -2.24 -10.48 9.11
CA MET A 109 -2.73 -9.31 8.40
C MET A 109 -2.85 -8.07 9.31
N LEU A 110 -3.32 -8.25 10.55
CA LEU A 110 -3.47 -7.15 11.51
C LEU A 110 -2.12 -6.68 12.10
N ALA A 111 -1.14 -7.56 12.20
CA ALA A 111 0.16 -7.28 12.82
C ALA A 111 1.10 -6.45 11.94
N ASN A 112 0.77 -6.21 10.66
CA ASN A 112 1.54 -5.37 9.74
C ASN A 112 3.07 -5.51 9.86
N LEU A 113 3.55 -6.75 9.99
CA LEU A 113 4.96 -7.14 9.83
C LEU A 113 5.04 -8.08 8.62
N THR A 114 4.88 -7.51 7.43
CA THR A 114 5.61 -8.03 6.27
C THR A 114 7.08 -7.73 6.51
N ASP A 115 7.73 -8.61 7.28
CA ASP A 115 9.18 -8.67 7.38
C ASP A 115 9.65 -9.54 6.19
N PRO A 116 10.45 -9.02 5.24
CA PRO A 116 10.82 -9.74 4.02
C PRO A 116 11.84 -10.87 4.23
N GLN A 117 12.04 -11.34 5.48
CA GLN A 117 13.07 -12.33 5.82
C GLN A 117 12.52 -13.40 6.77
N GLY A 118 11.93 -14.46 6.22
CA GLY A 118 11.63 -15.65 7.02
C GLY A 118 10.55 -16.54 6.42
N GLY A 119 10.94 -17.41 5.50
CA GLY A 119 10.05 -18.11 4.58
C GLY A 119 9.03 -19.06 5.20
N ASP A 120 7.89 -19.15 4.52
CA ASP A 120 7.12 -20.39 4.41
C ASP A 120 6.29 -20.35 3.11
N ALA A 121 5.89 -21.52 2.60
CA ALA A 121 5.40 -21.77 1.23
C ALA A 121 4.17 -20.96 0.76
N MET A 122 3.62 -20.08 1.60
CA MET A 122 2.49 -19.20 1.30
C MET A 122 2.89 -17.88 0.60
N ASP A 123 4.19 -17.59 0.49
CA ASP A 123 4.71 -16.36 -0.17
C ASP A 123 4.57 -16.36 -1.71
N ARG A 124 4.16 -17.47 -2.34
CA ARG A 124 4.03 -17.55 -3.80
C ARG A 124 2.64 -17.23 -4.36
N ILE A 125 1.67 -16.94 -3.49
CA ILE A 125 0.25 -16.77 -3.89
C ILE A 125 -0.25 -15.33 -3.70
N ILE A 126 0.55 -14.44 -3.09
CA ILE A 126 0.21 -13.02 -2.91
C ILE A 126 0.98 -12.15 -3.90
#